data_AF-A0A6C0KP38-F1
#
_entry.id   AF-A0A6C0KP38-F1
#
_cell.length_a   1.000
_cell.length_b   1.000
_cell.length_c   1.000
_cell.angle_alpha   90.00
_cell.angle_beta   90.00
_cell.angle_gamma   90.00
#
_symmetry.space_group_name_H-M   'P 1'
#
loop_
_entity.id
_entity.type
_entity.pdbx_description
1 polymer ?
#
loop_
_entity_poly.entity_id
_entity_poly.type
_entity_poly.pdbx_seq_one_letter_code
_entity_poly.pdbx_strand_id
1 'polypeptide(L)'
;MDYNLNLENSNIKKIIINETINKKNNNKKIIQEKVKEKKMRVETKTWGLNDTDLNHETQLNILNSILNKNSEKNKYNSIFISHIKNKISSYKQQDILKKRLNEQSFINFDEVLKLLNSSNMKCHYCSEEMYILYERVRELKQWSLDRVNNNIGHNFGNLVIACLECNLKRRRTNKDAFMFTKNLVITREGL
;
A
#
# COMPACT_ATOMS: atom_id res chain seq x y z
N MET A 1 -38.28 -18.06 17.60
CA MET A 1 -38.56 -16.87 16.78
C MET A 1 -37.21 -16.25 16.49
N ASP A 2 -36.60 -16.69 15.40
CA ASP A 2 -35.23 -16.36 15.04
C ASP A 2 -35.22 -15.10 14.18
N TYR A 3 -34.60 -14.04 14.68
CA TYR A 3 -34.29 -12.85 13.89
C TYR A 3 -32.78 -12.82 13.65
N ASN A 4 -32.37 -13.36 12.49
CA ASN A 4 -31.04 -13.17 11.92
C ASN A 4 -30.96 -11.77 11.30
N LEU A 5 -30.23 -10.85 11.93
CA LEU A 5 -29.82 -9.57 11.35
C LEU A 5 -28.48 -9.75 10.64
N ASN A 6 -28.54 -10.07 9.34
CA ASN A 6 -27.40 -9.92 8.44
C ASN A 6 -27.20 -8.42 8.13
N LEU A 7 -26.18 -7.82 8.74
CA LEU A 7 -25.64 -6.53 8.31
C LEU A 7 -24.65 -6.74 7.16
N GLU A 8 -25.12 -6.63 5.93
CA GLU A 8 -24.26 -6.33 4.77
C GLU A 8 -24.52 -4.91 4.30
N ASN A 9 -23.85 -3.94 4.93
CA ASN A 9 -23.78 -2.56 4.44
C ASN A 9 -22.57 -2.40 3.51
N SER A 10 -22.64 -2.97 2.32
CA SER A 10 -21.77 -2.54 1.21
C SER A 10 -22.40 -1.31 0.55
N ASN A 11 -21.89 -0.12 0.88
CA ASN A 11 -22.29 1.16 0.27
C ASN A 11 -21.84 1.25 -1.21
N ILE A 12 -22.40 0.41 -2.08
CA ILE A 12 -22.20 0.48 -3.52
C ILE A 12 -23.29 1.40 -4.09
N LYS A 13 -22.95 2.66 -4.38
CA LYS A 13 -23.85 3.56 -5.10
C LYS A 13 -23.73 3.31 -6.61
N LYS A 14 -24.78 2.76 -7.22
CA LYS A 14 -24.91 2.54 -8.67
C LYS A 14 -25.22 3.87 -9.36
N ILE A 15 -24.42 4.26 -10.35
CA ILE A 15 -24.67 5.43 -11.20
C ILE A 15 -25.03 4.91 -12.59
N ILE A 16 -26.20 5.31 -13.10
CA ILE A 16 -26.69 4.97 -14.44
C ILE A 16 -26.47 6.20 -15.33
N ILE A 17 -25.74 6.04 -16.44
CA ILE A 17 -25.49 7.12 -17.41
C ILE A 17 -26.14 6.72 -18.74
N ASN A 18 -27.12 7.51 -19.17
CA ASN A 18 -27.70 7.41 -20.51
C ASN A 18 -26.94 8.35 -21.45
N GLU A 19 -26.20 7.82 -22.43
CA GLU A 19 -25.42 8.63 -23.37
C GLU A 19 -26.16 8.88 -24.69
N THR A 20 -26.34 10.15 -25.04
CA THR A 20 -26.46 10.62 -26.43
C THR A 20 -25.06 10.71 -27.06
N ILE A 21 -24.86 9.99 -28.16
CA ILE A 21 -23.58 9.85 -28.88
C ILE A 21 -23.20 11.17 -29.55
N ASN A 22 -22.09 11.79 -29.13
CA ASN A 22 -21.40 12.82 -29.92
C ASN A 22 -19.95 12.37 -30.19
N LYS A 23 -19.70 11.88 -31.41
CA LYS A 23 -18.36 11.47 -31.89
C LYS A 23 -17.47 12.70 -32.06
N LYS A 24 -16.46 12.87 -31.20
CA LYS A 24 -15.29 13.73 -31.49
C LYS A 24 -14.06 12.85 -31.68
N ASN A 25 -13.52 12.89 -32.90
CA ASN A 25 -12.29 12.22 -33.32
C ASN A 25 -11.08 12.89 -32.65
N ASN A 26 -10.38 12.16 -31.77
CA ASN A 26 -9.10 12.59 -31.22
C ASN A 26 -8.00 11.64 -31.69
N ASN A 27 -7.24 12.06 -32.70
CA ASN A 27 -6.01 11.39 -33.15
C ASN A 27 -4.91 11.58 -32.08
N LYS A 28 -4.77 10.63 -31.15
CA LYS A 28 -3.61 10.56 -30.24
C LYS A 28 -2.47 9.80 -30.93
N LYS A 29 -1.36 10.50 -31.19
CA LYS A 29 -0.08 9.87 -31.59
C LYS A 29 0.34 8.87 -30.51
N ILE A 30 0.48 7.60 -30.89
CA ILE A 30 1.01 6.53 -30.05
C ILE A 30 2.52 6.69 -29.99
N ILE A 31 3.04 7.21 -28.87
CA ILE A 31 4.47 7.14 -28.55
C ILE A 31 4.70 5.76 -27.93
N GLN A 32 5.37 4.86 -28.63
CA GLN A 32 5.81 3.59 -28.06
C GLN A 32 6.90 3.88 -27.00
N GLU A 33 6.52 3.86 -25.72
CA GLU A 33 7.50 3.84 -24.64
C GLU A 33 8.33 2.55 -24.73
N LYS A 34 9.63 2.68 -24.94
CA LYS A 34 10.57 1.56 -24.76
C LYS A 34 10.46 1.08 -23.31
N VAL A 35 9.91 -0.11 -23.10
CA VAL A 35 9.82 -0.73 -21.77
C VAL A 35 11.24 -1.02 -21.30
N LYS A 36 11.81 -0.13 -20.48
CA LYS A 36 13.10 -0.39 -19.82
C LYS A 36 12.90 -1.51 -18.80
N GLU A 37 13.74 -2.54 -18.87
CA GLU A 37 13.74 -3.61 -17.87
C GLU A 37 13.89 -3.03 -16.45
N LYS A 38 13.05 -3.52 -15.53
CA LYS A 38 13.11 -3.10 -14.13
C LYS A 38 14.37 -3.68 -13.49
N LYS A 39 15.25 -2.81 -13.00
CA LYS A 39 16.47 -3.20 -12.30
C LYS A 39 16.17 -3.92 -10.99
N MET A 40 17.01 -4.89 -10.62
CA MET A 40 17.00 -5.54 -9.31
C MET A 40 17.57 -4.61 -8.24
N ARG A 41 17.12 -4.74 -7.00
CA ARG A 41 17.74 -4.05 -5.85
C ARG A 41 19.11 -4.68 -5.59
N VAL A 42 20.09 -3.87 -5.22
CA VAL A 42 21.46 -4.37 -4.99
C VAL A 42 21.52 -5.34 -3.81
N GLU A 43 20.76 -5.04 -2.76
CA GLU A 43 20.68 -5.84 -1.53
C GLU A 43 20.05 -7.22 -1.72
N THR A 44 19.18 -7.43 -2.73
CA THR A 44 18.52 -8.74 -2.92
C THR A 44 19.50 -9.83 -3.33
N LYS A 45 20.65 -9.45 -3.91
CA LYS A 45 21.73 -10.37 -4.28
C LYS A 45 22.28 -11.17 -3.10
N THR A 46 22.13 -10.67 -1.87
CA THR A 46 22.66 -11.33 -0.66
C THR A 46 21.59 -12.05 0.16
N TRP A 47 20.31 -11.92 -0.21
CA TRP A 47 19.24 -12.50 0.58
C TRP A 47 19.18 -14.02 0.41
N GLY A 48 19.30 -14.51 -0.83
CA GLY A 48 19.15 -15.93 -1.14
C GLY A 48 17.73 -16.46 -0.93
N LEU A 49 16.72 -15.60 -1.13
CA LEU A 49 15.30 -15.94 -1.04
C LEU A 49 14.82 -16.56 -2.35
N ASN A 50 13.84 -17.45 -2.28
CA ASN A 50 13.12 -17.96 -3.43
C ASN A 50 11.73 -17.29 -3.55
N ASP A 51 10.97 -17.65 -4.59
CA ASP A 51 9.64 -17.10 -4.83
C ASP A 51 8.63 -17.42 -3.71
N THR A 52 8.77 -18.57 -3.05
CA THR A 52 7.89 -18.95 -1.92
C THR A 52 8.15 -18.10 -0.67
N ASP A 53 9.40 -17.69 -0.46
CA ASP A 53 9.77 -16.78 0.64
C ASP A 53 9.25 -15.35 0.40
N LEU A 54 9.12 -14.97 -0.88
CA LEU A 54 8.66 -13.65 -1.30
C LEU A 54 7.14 -13.55 -1.43
N ASN A 55 6.41 -14.66 -1.34
CA ASN A 55 4.96 -14.64 -1.43
C ASN A 55 4.32 -13.89 -0.24
N HIS A 56 3.05 -13.51 -0.40
CA HIS A 56 2.34 -12.71 0.59
C HIS A 56 2.11 -13.47 1.91
N GLU A 57 1.66 -14.73 1.82
CA GLU A 57 1.30 -15.55 2.99
C GLU A 57 2.51 -15.82 3.90
N THR A 58 3.65 -16.18 3.32
CA THR A 58 4.92 -16.37 4.03
C THR A 58 5.34 -15.09 4.74
N GLN A 59 5.29 -13.94 4.07
CA GLN A 59 5.64 -12.66 4.67
C GLN A 59 4.68 -12.25 5.80
N LEU A 60 3.38 -12.57 5.69
CA LEU A 60 2.39 -12.34 6.73
C LEU A 60 2.62 -13.24 7.95
N ASN A 61 3.00 -14.50 7.74
CA ASN A 61 3.39 -15.41 8.82
C ASN A 61 4.64 -14.94 9.56
N ILE A 62 5.64 -14.42 8.82
CA ILE A 62 6.83 -13.78 9.40
C ILE A 62 6.43 -12.57 10.26
N LEU A 63 5.55 -11.70 9.75
CA LEU A 63 5.04 -10.55 10.50
C LEU A 63 4.40 -10.97 11.82
N ASN A 64 3.53 -11.97 11.79
CA ASN A 64 2.87 -12.52 12.97
C ASN A 64 3.86 -13.12 13.97
N SER A 65 4.87 -13.86 13.50
CA SER A 65 5.92 -14.42 14.34
C SER A 65 6.72 -13.32 15.07
N ILE A 66 7.10 -12.26 14.35
CA ILE A 66 7.82 -11.11 14.91
C ILE A 66 6.96 -10.40 15.97
N LEU A 67 5.68 -10.15 15.67
CA LEU A 67 4.75 -9.50 16.59
C LEU A 67 4.55 -10.26 17.90
N ASN A 68 4.38 -11.58 17.81
CA ASN A 68 4.17 -12.43 18.97
C ASN A 68 5.45 -12.68 19.78
N LYS A 69 6.61 -12.16 19.33
CA LYS A 69 7.93 -12.43 19.91
C LYS A 69 8.27 -13.93 20.03
N ASN A 70 7.55 -14.76 19.26
CA ASN A 70 7.71 -16.22 19.22
C ASN A 70 8.79 -16.64 18.19
N SER A 71 9.57 -15.68 17.69
CA SER A 71 10.48 -15.90 16.59
C SER A 71 11.86 -16.35 17.09
N GLU A 72 12.29 -17.54 16.71
CA GLU A 72 13.71 -17.86 16.63
C GLU A 72 14.39 -16.85 15.69
N LYS A 73 15.61 -16.41 16.03
CA LYS A 73 16.40 -15.53 15.15
C LYS A 73 16.78 -16.32 13.89
N ASN A 74 16.00 -16.16 12.83
CA ASN A 74 16.37 -16.61 11.49
C ASN A 74 16.75 -15.42 10.60
N LYS A 75 17.50 -15.70 9.52
CA LYS A 75 17.99 -14.68 8.56
C LYS A 75 16.84 -13.88 7.91
N TYR A 76 15.66 -14.47 7.76
CA TYR A 76 14.49 -13.84 7.17
C TYR A 76 13.95 -12.72 8.06
N ASN A 77 13.79 -12.99 9.35
CA ASN A 77 13.30 -12.01 10.32
C ASN A 77 14.22 -10.79 10.40
N SER A 78 15.54 -11.01 10.36
CA SER A 78 16.50 -9.89 10.42
C SER A 78 16.44 -9.01 9.17
N ILE A 79 16.34 -9.59 7.98
CA ILE A 79 16.16 -8.84 6.72
C ILE A 79 14.83 -8.07 6.76
N PHE A 80 13.74 -8.74 7.16
CA PHE A 80 12.41 -8.15 7.24
C PHE A 80 12.36 -6.95 8.20
N ILE A 81 12.91 -7.11 9.41
CA ILE A 81 13.02 -6.03 10.40
C ILE A 81 13.85 -4.87 9.85
N SER A 82 15.00 -5.16 9.21
CA SER A 82 15.88 -4.13 8.64
C SER A 82 15.15 -3.33 7.56
N HIS A 83 14.41 -3.99 6.68
CA HIS A 83 13.61 -3.34 5.64
C HIS A 83 12.59 -2.35 6.19
N ILE A 84 11.88 -2.75 7.24
CA ILE A 84 10.89 -1.88 7.89
C ILE A 84 11.58 -0.67 8.53
N LYS A 85 12.63 -0.91 9.31
CA LYS A 85 13.39 0.17 9.98
C LYS A 85 13.99 1.17 9.00
N ASN A 86 14.59 0.70 7.91
CA ASN A 86 15.16 1.56 6.87
C ASN A 86 14.08 2.46 6.23
N LYS A 87 12.88 1.92 6.03
CA LYS A 87 11.76 2.69 5.48
C LYS A 87 11.24 3.74 6.47
N ILE A 88 11.12 3.40 7.74
CA ILE A 88 10.77 4.34 8.82
C ILE A 88 11.79 5.49 8.86
N SER A 89 13.08 5.20 8.84
CA SER A 89 14.14 6.22 8.79
C SER A 89 14.02 7.12 7.56
N SER A 90 13.69 6.55 6.40
CA SER A 90 13.45 7.31 5.17
C SER A 90 12.26 8.27 5.30
N TYR A 91 11.19 7.87 5.98
CA TYR A 91 10.05 8.74 6.26
C TYR A 91 10.39 9.84 7.27
N LYS A 92 11.18 9.51 8.32
CA LYS A 92 11.69 10.50 9.28
C LYS A 92 12.48 11.60 8.56
N GLN A 93 13.39 11.21 7.67
CA GLN A 93 14.20 12.16 6.89
C GLN A 93 13.33 13.04 5.99
N GLN A 94 12.29 12.49 5.35
CA GLN A 94 11.35 13.29 4.56
C GLN A 94 10.63 14.34 5.40
N ASP A 95 10.21 14.00 6.62
CA ASP A 95 9.52 14.93 7.50
C ASP A 95 10.46 16.00 8.06
N ILE A 96 11.72 15.66 8.34
CA ILE A 96 12.76 16.65 8.69
C ILE A 96 12.91 17.66 7.54
N LEU A 97 13.16 17.18 6.33
CA LEU A 97 13.37 18.03 5.15
C LEU A 97 12.16 18.92 4.85
N LYS A 98 10.95 18.45 5.15
CA LYS A 98 9.70 19.19 4.94
C LYS A 98 9.22 19.97 6.16
N LYS A 99 10.00 20.02 7.25
CA LYS A 99 9.67 20.69 8.51
C LYS A 99 8.33 20.21 9.12
N ARG A 100 8.13 18.90 9.16
CA ARG A 100 6.91 18.22 9.66
C ARG A 100 7.18 17.17 10.73
N LEU A 101 8.44 16.96 11.10
CA LEU A 101 8.79 16.00 12.14
C LEU A 101 8.28 16.50 13.50
N ASN A 102 7.55 15.65 14.20
CA ASN A 102 7.26 15.79 15.63
C ASN A 102 7.78 14.53 16.31
N GLU A 103 8.86 14.63 17.09
CA GLU A 103 9.54 13.45 17.62
C GLU A 103 8.71 12.67 18.63
N GLN A 104 7.87 13.35 19.43
CA GLN A 104 7.04 12.69 20.43
C GLN A 104 5.93 11.84 19.81
N SER A 105 5.48 12.19 18.60
CA SER A 105 4.37 11.51 17.92
C SER A 105 4.79 10.72 16.68
N PHE A 106 6.05 10.80 16.27
CA PHE A 106 6.56 10.07 15.11
C PHE A 106 6.38 8.56 15.29
N ILE A 107 5.89 7.90 14.24
CA ILE A 107 5.58 6.47 14.32
C ILE A 107 6.83 5.63 14.59
N ASN A 108 6.70 4.69 15.52
CA ASN A 108 7.77 3.76 15.87
C ASN A 108 7.59 2.40 15.17
N PHE A 109 8.58 1.53 15.33
CA PHE A 109 8.60 0.22 14.69
C PHE A 109 7.41 -0.67 15.09
N ASP A 110 7.08 -0.75 16.37
CA ASP A 110 5.99 -1.60 16.87
C ASP A 110 4.63 -1.15 16.34
N GLU A 111 4.41 0.17 16.26
CA GLU A 111 3.19 0.73 15.67
C GLU A 111 3.09 0.44 14.16
N VAL A 112 4.21 0.45 13.43
CA VAL A 112 4.21 0.01 12.03
C VAL A 112 3.85 -1.46 11.89
N LEU A 113 4.38 -2.33 12.77
CA LEU A 113 4.02 -3.76 12.75
C LEU A 113 2.52 -3.95 13.01
N LYS A 114 1.93 -3.23 13.97
CA LYS A 114 0.48 -3.26 14.25
C LYS A 114 -0.34 -2.80 13.05
N LEU A 115 0.08 -1.74 12.36
CA LEU A 115 -0.60 -1.26 11.14
C LEU A 115 -0.53 -2.28 10.00
N LEU A 116 0.65 -2.87 9.78
CA LEU A 116 0.83 -3.92 8.77
C LEU A 116 -0.03 -5.15 9.07
N ASN A 117 -0.12 -5.55 10.34
CA ASN A 117 -0.86 -6.73 10.76
C ASN A 117 -2.37 -6.52 10.73
N SER A 118 -2.85 -5.40 11.29
CA SER A 118 -4.29 -5.07 11.28
C SER A 118 -4.86 -4.85 9.88
N SER A 119 -4.01 -4.55 8.90
CA SER A 119 -4.38 -4.46 7.48
C SER A 119 -4.22 -5.78 6.72
N ASN A 120 -3.78 -6.86 7.37
CA ASN A 120 -3.37 -8.12 6.74
C ASN A 120 -2.39 -7.90 5.58
N MET A 121 -1.49 -6.90 5.69
CA MET A 121 -0.61 -6.47 4.61
C MET A 121 -1.36 -6.18 3.29
N LYS A 122 -2.60 -5.68 3.36
CA LYS A 122 -3.38 -5.22 2.19
C LYS A 122 -3.47 -3.71 2.14
N CYS A 123 -3.42 -3.18 0.92
CA CYS A 123 -3.44 -1.75 0.69
C CYS A 123 -4.78 -1.14 1.14
N HIS A 124 -4.74 -0.05 1.92
CA HIS A 124 -5.93 0.68 2.34
C HIS A 124 -6.82 1.12 1.16
N TYR A 125 -6.24 1.39 -0.02
CA TYR A 125 -6.96 1.98 -1.15
C TYR A 125 -7.52 1.01 -2.17
N CYS A 126 -6.79 -0.06 -2.45
CA CYS A 126 -7.16 -1.02 -3.49
C CYS A 126 -7.37 -2.43 -2.96
N SER A 127 -7.18 -2.65 -1.66
CA SER A 127 -7.31 -3.94 -0.97
C SER A 127 -6.42 -5.07 -1.51
N GLU A 128 -5.54 -4.77 -2.48
CA GLU A 128 -4.57 -5.71 -2.99
C GLU A 128 -3.44 -5.96 -2.00
N GLU A 129 -2.85 -7.15 -2.10
CA GLU A 129 -1.70 -7.56 -1.30
C GLU A 129 -0.50 -6.64 -1.50
N MET A 130 0.26 -6.47 -0.41
CA MET A 130 1.52 -5.74 -0.41
C MET A 130 2.66 -6.61 0.06
N TYR A 131 3.87 -6.20 -0.32
CA TYR A 131 5.10 -6.92 -0.03
C TYR A 131 6.09 -6.03 0.73
N ILE A 132 6.75 -6.60 1.74
CA ILE A 132 7.81 -5.94 2.52
C ILE A 132 9.17 -6.26 1.92
N LEU A 133 9.38 -7.52 1.55
CA LEU A 133 10.49 -8.01 0.77
C LEU A 133 10.05 -8.12 -0.69
N TYR A 134 10.85 -7.53 -1.57
CA TYR A 134 10.60 -7.47 -3.01
C TYR A 134 11.91 -7.21 -3.73
N GLU A 135 12.06 -7.76 -4.93
CA GLU A 135 13.37 -7.78 -5.59
C GLU A 135 13.61 -6.62 -6.56
N ARG A 136 12.54 -6.06 -7.12
CA ARG A 136 12.62 -5.06 -8.18
C ARG A 136 12.62 -3.65 -7.60
N VAL A 137 13.41 -2.76 -8.19
CA VAL A 137 13.34 -1.33 -7.85
C VAL A 137 11.97 -0.78 -8.22
N ARG A 138 11.45 0.13 -7.39
CA ARG A 138 10.12 0.74 -7.56
C ARG A 138 9.01 -0.30 -7.75
N GLU A 139 9.07 -1.41 -7.01
CA GLU A 139 7.94 -2.33 -6.91
C GLU A 139 6.70 -1.56 -6.48
N LEU A 140 5.64 -1.63 -7.29
CA LEU A 140 4.42 -0.86 -7.12
C LEU A 140 3.56 -1.41 -5.98
N LYS A 141 3.65 -2.73 -5.74
CA LYS A 141 2.97 -3.42 -4.64
C LYS A 141 3.77 -3.44 -3.33
N GLN A 142 4.92 -2.77 -3.26
CA GLN A 142 5.60 -2.63 -1.98
C GLN A 142 4.71 -1.85 -1.00
N TRP A 143 4.73 -2.22 0.28
CA TRP A 143 4.05 -1.46 1.34
C TRP A 143 4.58 -0.02 1.43
N SER A 144 3.81 0.90 1.98
CA SER A 144 4.25 2.27 2.28
C SER A 144 3.39 2.85 3.38
N LEU A 145 3.91 3.86 4.08
CA LEU A 145 3.11 4.70 4.98
C LEU A 145 2.58 5.89 4.19
N ASP A 146 1.26 6.08 4.24
CA ASP A 146 0.60 7.19 3.59
C ASP A 146 -0.10 8.08 4.63
N ARG A 147 0.14 9.39 4.53
CA ARG A 147 -0.34 10.38 5.49
C ARG A 147 -1.79 10.71 5.23
N VAL A 148 -2.69 10.49 6.19
CA VAL A 148 -4.12 10.85 6.05
C VAL A 148 -4.26 12.36 5.81
N ASN A 149 -3.62 13.16 6.64
CA ASN A 149 -3.44 14.59 6.44
C ASN A 149 -2.01 14.89 5.98
N ASN A 150 -1.87 15.43 4.76
CA ASN A 150 -0.59 15.75 4.13
C ASN A 150 0.21 16.88 4.80
N ASN A 151 -0.44 17.67 5.67
CA ASN A 151 0.19 18.76 6.41
C ASN A 151 0.83 18.28 7.72
N ILE A 152 0.47 17.10 8.21
CA ILE A 152 1.03 16.48 9.41
C ILE A 152 2.08 15.43 8.99
N GLY A 153 3.14 15.26 9.76
CA GLY A 153 4.17 14.23 9.52
C GLY A 153 3.64 12.79 9.65
N HIS A 154 4.55 11.82 9.58
CA HIS A 154 4.26 10.40 9.80
C HIS A 154 4.10 10.11 11.29
N ASN A 155 3.04 10.66 11.87
CA ASN A 155 2.73 10.55 13.29
C ASN A 155 1.67 9.47 13.52
N PHE A 156 1.66 8.86 14.70
CA PHE A 156 0.61 7.94 15.12
C PHE A 156 -0.78 8.60 14.96
N GLY A 157 -1.75 7.83 14.45
CA GLY A 157 -3.11 8.34 14.15
C GLY A 157 -3.25 9.13 12.83
N ASN A 158 -2.16 9.50 12.15
CA ASN A 158 -2.20 10.19 10.85
C ASN A 158 -1.78 9.30 9.68
N LEU A 159 -1.83 7.98 9.82
CA LEU A 159 -1.22 7.05 8.87
C LEU A 159 -2.16 5.91 8.48
N VAL A 160 -2.06 5.51 7.21
CA VAL A 160 -2.61 4.24 6.69
C VAL A 160 -1.50 3.51 5.92
N ILE A 161 -1.58 2.18 5.88
CA ILE A 161 -0.70 1.38 5.03
C ILE A 161 -1.29 1.34 3.61
N ALA A 162 -0.48 1.66 2.62
CA ALA A 162 -0.88 1.63 1.22
C ALA A 162 0.23 1.07 0.33
N CYS A 163 -0.13 0.48 -0.80
CA CYS A 163 0.88 0.14 -1.80
C CYS A 163 1.51 1.41 -2.38
N LEU A 164 2.77 1.35 -2.80
CA LEU A 164 3.47 2.49 -3.37
C LEU A 164 2.70 3.11 -4.54
N GLU A 165 2.07 2.28 -5.37
CA GLU A 165 1.27 2.74 -6.49
C GLU A 165 0.14 3.69 -6.07
N CYS A 166 -0.66 3.27 -5.09
CA CYS A 166 -1.78 4.07 -4.61
C CYS A 166 -1.30 5.34 -3.91
N ASN A 167 -0.25 5.26 -3.09
CA ASN A 167 0.35 6.42 -2.43
C ASN A 167 0.83 7.46 -3.45
N LEU A 168 1.52 7.03 -4.51
CA LEU A 168 1.98 7.89 -5.60
C LEU A 168 0.84 8.49 -6.44
N LYS A 169 -0.27 7.76 -6.62
CA LYS A 169 -1.46 8.23 -7.36
C LYS A 169 -2.31 9.19 -6.55
N ARG A 170 -2.51 8.91 -5.26
CA ARG A 170 -3.27 9.76 -4.34
C ARG A 170 -2.65 11.15 -4.25
N ARG A 171 -1.33 11.23 -4.10
CA ARG A 171 -0.59 12.50 -3.95
C ARG A 171 -1.21 13.36 -2.83
N ARG A 172 -1.76 14.51 -3.22
CA ARG A 172 -2.42 15.50 -2.34
C ARG A 172 -3.95 15.37 -2.31
N THR A 173 -4.51 14.46 -3.10
CA THR A 173 -5.94 14.20 -3.12
C THR A 173 -6.39 13.71 -1.74
N ASN A 174 -7.56 14.14 -1.31
CA ASN A 174 -8.16 13.66 -0.08
C ASN A 174 -8.27 12.11 -0.08
N LYS A 175 -7.94 11.49 1.06
CA LYS A 175 -7.94 10.04 1.24
C LYS A 175 -9.25 9.38 0.79
N ASP A 176 -10.37 9.94 1.21
CA ASP A 176 -11.69 9.33 1.02
C ASP A 176 -12.19 9.55 -0.41
N ALA A 177 -11.93 10.72 -1.00
CA ALA A 177 -12.20 10.96 -2.42
C ALA A 177 -11.38 10.01 -3.32
N PHE A 178 -10.12 9.79 -2.99
CA PHE A 178 -9.27 8.83 -3.72
C PHE A 178 -9.75 7.40 -3.53
N MET A 179 -10.11 7.01 -2.29
CA MET A 179 -10.67 5.69 -1.99
C MET A 179 -11.95 5.44 -2.78
N PHE A 180 -12.86 6.41 -2.81
CA PHE A 180 -14.12 6.31 -3.54
C PHE A 180 -13.87 6.08 -5.04
N THR A 181 -13.04 6.91 -5.67
CA THR A 181 -12.73 6.78 -7.11
C THR A 181 -12.00 5.48 -7.44
N LYS A 182 -11.15 4.98 -6.54
CA LYS A 182 -10.40 3.74 -6.74
C LYS A 182 -11.28 2.49 -6.73
N ASN A 183 -12.38 2.53 -5.99
CA ASN A 183 -13.33 1.40 -5.86
C ASN A 183 -14.61 1.57 -6.71
N LEU A 184 -14.67 2.60 -7.55
CA LEU A 184 -15.80 2.82 -8.44
C LEU A 184 -15.82 1.76 -9.56
N VAL A 185 -16.88 0.97 -9.63
CA VAL A 185 -17.15 0.02 -10.72
C VAL A 185 -18.26 0.58 -11.59
N ILE A 186 -17.97 0.84 -12.85
CA ILE A 186 -18.96 1.27 -13.84
C ILE A 186 -19.31 0.05 -14.69
N THR A 187 -20.53 -0.44 -14.56
CA THR A 187 -21.06 -1.51 -15.43
C THR A 187 -21.90 -0.88 -16.53
N ARG A 188 -21.73 -1.38 -17.76
CA ARG A 188 -22.58 -1.03 -18.91
C ARG A 188 -23.51 -2.21 -19.15
N GLU A 189 -24.80 -2.02 -18.91
CA GLU A 189 -25.82 -2.96 -19.35
C GLU A 189 -26.07 -2.72 -20.85
N GLY A 190 -25.85 -3.74 -21.68
CA GLY A 190 -26.23 -3.72 -23.08
C GLY A 190 -27.73 -3.97 -23.20
N LEU A 191 -28.44 -3.11 -23.93
CA LEU A 191 -29.77 -3.41 -24.45
C LEU A 191 -29.64 -4.25 -25.71
#